data_AF-A0A3D1QUQ7-F1
#
_entry.id   AF-A0A3D1QUQ7-F1
#
_cell.length_a   1.000
_cell.length_b   1.000
_cell.length_c   1.000
_cell.angle_alpha   90.00
_cell.angle_beta   90.00
_cell.angle_gamma   90.00
#
_symmetry.space_group_name_H-M   'P 1'
#
loop_
_entity.id
_entity.type
_entity.pdbx_description
1 polymer ?
#
loop_
_entity_poly.entity_id
_entity_poly.type
_entity_poly.pdbx_seq_one_letter_code
_entity_poly.pdbx_strand_id
1 'polypeptide(L)' 'NMAGKSTAMRQVALIVLMAQAGCFVPARRARIGRVDRIFTRVGAADNLARGQSTFMVEMTET' A
#
# COMPACT_ATOMS: atom_id res chain seq x y z
N ASN A 1 3.70 -12.79 7.49
CA ASN A 1 5.03 -13.44 7.35
C ASN A 1 6.13 -12.42 7.60
N MET A 2 7.09 -12.75 8.46
CA MET A 2 8.18 -11.86 8.89
C MET A 2 9.29 -11.68 7.83
N ALA A 3 9.10 -12.20 6.61
CA ALA A 3 10.03 -12.09 5.49
C ALA A 3 10.02 -10.71 4.78
N GLY A 4 9.44 -9.67 5.40
CA GLY A 4 9.48 -8.31 4.86
C GLY A 4 8.60 -8.01 3.64
N LYS A 5 7.74 -8.95 3.21
CA LYS A 5 6.87 -8.76 2.03
C LYS A 5 5.97 -7.52 2.12
N SER A 6 5.32 -7.32 3.26
CA SER A 6 4.48 -6.13 3.50
C SER A 6 5.29 -4.83 3.54
N THR A 7 6.51 -4.90 4.08
CA THR A 7 7.45 -3.77 4.09
C THR A 7 7.83 -3.37 2.66
N ALA A 8 8.18 -4.32 1.81
CA ALA A 8 8.55 -4.05 0.42
C ALA A 8 7.38 -3.44 -0.37
N MET A 9 6.16 -3.95 -0.21
CA MET A 9 4.97 -3.38 -0.87
C MET A 9 4.71 -1.92 -0.45
N ARG A 10 4.80 -1.64 0.85
CA ARG A 10 4.65 -0.28 1.39
C ARG A 10 5.77 0.64 0.90
N GLN A 11 7.01 0.16 0.84
CA GLN A 11 8.15 0.92 0.35
C GLN A 11 7.94 1.37 -1.11
N VAL A 12 7.49 0.45 -1.98
CA VAL A 12 7.21 0.79 -3.40
C VAL A 12 6.10 1.84 -3.50
N ALA A 13 5.01 1.67 -2.77
CA ALA A 13 3.89 2.63 -2.76
C ALA A 13 4.35 4.04 -2.31
N LEU A 14 5.15 4.11 -1.24
CA LEU A 14 5.69 5.37 -0.73
C LEU A 14 6.64 6.04 -1.73
N ILE A 15 7.50 5.27 -2.40
CA ILE A 15 8.42 5.80 -3.43
C ILE A 15 7.63 6.43 -4.59
N VAL A 16 6.55 5.79 -5.05
CA VAL A 16 5.69 6.33 -6.11
C VAL A 16 5.03 7.64 -5.67
N LEU A 17 4.47 7.66 -4.45
CA LEU A 17 3.83 8.85 -3.89
C LEU A 17 4.80 10.04 -3.77
N MET A 18 5.99 9.79 -3.20
CA MET A 18 7.04 10.81 -3.05
C MET A 18 7.49 11.36 -4.42
N ALA A 19 7.69 10.49 -5.41
CA ALA A 19 8.09 10.92 -6.74
C ALA A 19 7.04 11.83 -7.41
N GLN A 20 5.76 11.51 -7.27
CA GLN A 20 4.68 12.33 -7.83
C GLN A 20 4.41 13.62 -7.05
N ALA A 21 4.78 13.66 -5.76
CA ALA A 21 4.79 14.89 -4.97
C ALA A 21 5.98 15.81 -5.30
N GLY A 22 6.93 15.37 -6.13
CA GLY A 22 8.13 16.14 -6.49
C GLY A 22 9.28 16.03 -5.48
N CYS A 23 9.24 15.05 -4.58
CA CYS A 23 10.30 14.82 -3.59
C CYS A 23 11.43 13.94 -4.14
N PHE A 24 12.64 14.08 -3.58
CA PHE A 24 13.65 13.04 -3.69
C PHE A 24 13.16 11.73 -3.06
N VAL A 25 13.50 10.59 -3.67
CA VAL A 25 13.08 9.26 -3.19
C VAL A 25 14.26 8.50 -2.58
N PRO A 26 14.02 7.62 -1.59
CA PRO A 26 15.06 6.82 -0.94
C PRO A 26 15.50 5.65 -1.85
N ALA A 27 16.21 5.94 -2.93
CA ALA A 27 16.78 4.97 -3.85
C ALA A 27 18.06 5.49 -4.48
N ARG A 28 19.01 4.59 -4.80
CA ARG A 28 20.24 4.97 -5.54
C ARG A 28 19.92 5.52 -6.93
N ARG A 29 18.92 4.95 -7.60
CA ARG A 29 18.33 5.40 -8.87
C ARG A 29 16.87 4.94 -8.90
N ALA A 30 15.97 5.74 -9.45
CA ALA A 30 14.58 5.36 -9.67
C ALA A 30 14.07 5.94 -10.99
N ARG A 31 13.36 5.13 -11.77
CA ARG A 31 12.59 5.58 -12.95
C ARG A 31 11.14 5.21 -12.70
N ILE A 32 10.27 6.21 -12.54
CA ILE A 32 8.88 6.02 -12.11
C ILE A 32 7.99 6.68 -13.16
N GLY A 33 7.04 5.92 -13.70
CA GLY A 33 6.01 6.46 -14.60
C GLY A 33 4.92 7.20 -13.84
N ARG A 34 4.06 7.94 -14.55
CA ARG A 34 2.86 8.52 -13.95
C ARG A 34 1.85 7.43 -13.61
N VAL A 35 1.37 7.46 -12.38
CA VAL A 35 0.39 6.57 -11.78
C VAL A 35 -0.81 7.42 -11.36
N ASP A 36 -1.99 7.01 -11.80
CA ASP A 36 -3.27 7.67 -11.46
C ASP A 36 -3.61 7.47 -9.98
N ARG A 37 -3.56 6.22 -9.51
CA ARG A 37 -3.92 5.82 -8.14
C ARG A 37 -3.07 4.65 -7.65
N ILE A 38 -2.82 4.62 -6.34
CA ILE A 38 -2.15 3.51 -5.65
C ILE A 38 -3.21 2.74 -4.87
N PHE A 39 -3.43 1.48 -5.24
CA PHE A 39 -4.32 0.58 -4.51
C PHE A 39 -3.50 -0.34 -3.61
N THR A 40 -3.94 -0.52 -2.36
CA THR A 40 -3.28 -1.42 -1.41
C THR A 40 -4.30 -2.19 -0.59
N ARG A 41 -4.09 -3.49 -0.46
CA ARG A 41 -4.75 -4.33 0.53
C ARG A 41 -3.70 -4.95 1.43
N VAL A 42 -3.25 -4.17 2.43
CA VAL A 42 -2.10 -4.54 3.28
C VAL A 42 -2.48 -4.42 4.76
N GLY A 43 -3.17 -5.45 5.25
CA GLY A 43 -3.60 -5.60 6.64
C GLY A 43 -4.99 -6.22 6.71
N ALA A 44 -5.31 -6.86 7.83
CA ALA A 44 -6.68 -7.16 8.23
C ALA A 44 -7.04 -6.10 9.27
N ALA A 45 -7.90 -5.15 8.91
CA ALA A 45 -8.49 -4.23 9.89
C ALA A 45 -9.88 -4.76 10.22
N ASP A 46 -10.04 -5.32 11.42
CA ASP A 46 -11.37 -5.71 11.88
C ASP A 46 -12.23 -4.45 12.05
N ASN A 47 -13.42 -4.47 11.44
CA ASN A 47 -14.42 -3.44 11.70
C ASN A 47 -15.46 -3.98 12.70
N LEU A 48 -15.00 -4.32 13.90
CA LEU A 48 -15.85 -4.82 15.01
C LEU A 48 -17.04 -3.88 15.28
N ALA A 49 -16.86 -2.58 15.09
CA ALA A 49 -17.89 -1.57 15.26
C ALA A 49 -19.06 -1.69 14.27
N ARG A 50 -18.88 -2.35 13.12
CA ARG A 50 -19.93 -2.56 12.10
C ARG A 50 -20.43 -4.01 12.02
N GLY A 51 -19.98 -4.90 12.90
CA GLY A 51 -20.37 -6.31 12.90
C GLY A 51 -19.94 -7.09 11.65
N GLN A 52 -18.97 -6.58 10.88
CA GLN A 52 -18.47 -7.23 9.68
C GLN A 52 -17.28 -8.14 10.03
N SER A 53 -17.29 -9.38 9.53
CA SER A 53 -16.15 -10.28 9.71
C SER A 53 -14.95 -9.81 8.91
N THR A 54 -13.75 -10.17 9.35
CA THR A 54 -12.50 -9.89 8.64
C THR A 54 -12.58 -10.34 7.17
N PHE A 55 -13.17 -11.52 6.93
CA PHE A 55 -13.38 -12.06 5.59
C PHE A 55 -14.32 -11.20 4.74
N MET A 56 -15.42 -10.71 5.31
CA MET A 56 -16.38 -9.85 4.60
C MET A 56 -15.76 -8.51 4.20
N VAL A 57 -14.99 -7.89 5.10
CA VAL A 57 -14.27 -6.63 4.82
C VAL A 57 -13.24 -6.86 3.71
N GLU A 58 -12.48 -7.94 3.82
CA GLU A 58 -11.50 -8.36 2.83
C GLU A 58 -12.07 -8.58 1.42
N MET A 59 -13.29 -9.13 1.29
CA MET A 59 -13.94 -9.33 -0.01
C MET A 59 -14.54 -8.05 -0.61
N THR A 60 -14.76 -7.02 0.21
CA THR A 60 -15.37 -5.76 -0.23
C THR A 60 -14.31 -4.74 -0.69
N GLU A 61 -13.07 -4.86 -0.20
CA GLU A 61 -11.93 -4.07 -0.69
C GLU A 61 -11.54 -4.52 -2.12
N THR A 62 -12.07 -3.80 -3.12
CA THR A 62 -11.80 -3.92 -4.58
C THR A 62 -11.39 -2.57 -5.16
#